data_AF-A0A5B8I8D9-F1
#
_entry.id   AF-A0A5B8I8D9-F1
#
_cell.length_a   1.000
_cell.length_b   1.000
_cell.length_c   1.000
_cell.angle_alpha   90.00
_cell.angle_beta   90.00
_cell.angle_gamma   90.00
#
_symmetry.space_group_name_H-M   'P 1'
#
loop_
_entity.id
_entity.type
_entity.pdbx_description
1 polymer ?
#
loop_
_entity_poly.entity_id
_entity_poly.type
_entity_poly.pdbx_seq_one_letter_code
_entity_poly.pdbx_strand_id
1 'polypeptide(L)'
;MTLIYPEAGDGSSDKLLSEAHGHFADAANALSVFIAALKAGDTTQAPEAMKLVKELKAALVPALMERERLEKTIREDAGVVNGYAIDFDAARHEIGRRLACLRAARGAGGVSE
;
A
#
# COMPACT_ATOMS: atom_id res chain seq x y z
N MET A 1 -15.87 -14.27 -14.11
CA MET A 1 -14.77 -13.28 -14.08
C MET A 1 -14.84 -12.65 -12.72
N THR A 2 -13.80 -12.84 -11.91
CA THR A 2 -13.77 -12.46 -10.50
C THR A 2 -12.86 -11.25 -10.35
N LEU A 3 -13.33 -10.24 -9.62
CA LEU A 3 -12.49 -9.12 -9.21
C LEU A 3 -11.81 -9.49 -7.90
N ILE A 4 -10.49 -9.31 -7.85
CA ILE A 4 -9.70 -9.50 -6.64
C ILE A 4 -9.30 -8.14 -6.07
N TYR A 5 -9.39 -8.04 -4.75
CA TYR A 5 -8.87 -6.90 -4.00
C TYR A 5 -7.51 -7.34 -3.43
N PRO A 6 -6.46 -6.51 -3.54
CA PRO A 6 -5.15 -6.89 -3.04
C PRO A 6 -5.18 -7.02 -1.50
N GLU A 7 -4.77 -8.19 -1.00
CA GLU A 7 -4.35 -8.37 0.40
C GLU A 7 -2.94 -7.77 0.56
N ALA A 8 -2.58 -7.26 1.74
CA ALA A 8 -1.27 -6.67 1.99
C ALA A 8 -0.14 -7.72 1.75
N GLY A 9 0.74 -7.45 0.77
CA GLY A 9 1.73 -8.39 0.23
C GLY A 9 2.98 -8.60 1.09
N ASP A 10 3.64 -9.75 0.91
CA ASP A 10 4.63 -10.32 1.82
C ASP A 10 6.01 -9.62 1.87
N GLY A 11 6.28 -8.97 3.00
CA GLY A 11 7.52 -9.18 3.76
C GLY A 11 8.79 -8.38 3.41
N SER A 12 8.95 -7.81 2.22
CA SER A 12 10.08 -6.90 1.91
C SER A 12 9.67 -5.43 2.06
N SER A 13 8.63 -5.03 1.32
CA SER A 13 8.03 -3.70 1.45
C SER A 13 7.42 -3.51 2.84
N ASP A 14 6.85 -4.56 3.42
CA ASP A 14 6.30 -4.57 4.78
C ASP A 14 7.34 -4.28 5.86
N LYS A 15 8.58 -4.79 5.70
CA LYS A 15 9.66 -4.52 6.65
C LYS A 15 10.08 -3.05 6.61
N LEU A 16 10.27 -2.51 5.39
CA LEU A 16 10.58 -1.09 5.21
C LEU A 16 9.45 -0.19 5.72
N LEU A 17 8.19 -0.58 5.50
CA LEU A 17 7.01 0.10 6.04
C LEU A 17 6.96 0.03 7.57
N SER A 18 7.27 -1.11 8.15
CA SER A 18 7.32 -1.32 9.59
C SER A 18 8.42 -0.47 10.24
N GLU A 19 9.60 -0.40 9.63
CA GLU A 19 10.70 0.47 10.06
C GLU A 19 10.29 1.95 9.99
N ALA A 20 9.66 2.37 8.89
CA ALA A 20 9.14 3.73 8.75
C ALA A 20 8.07 4.07 9.80
N HIS A 21 7.16 3.13 10.09
CA HIS A 21 6.17 3.27 11.16
C HIS A 21 6.82 3.42 12.55
N GLY A 22 7.88 2.65 12.83
CA GLY A 22 8.66 2.79 14.06
C GLY A 22 9.25 4.19 14.20
N HIS A 23 9.90 4.70 13.15
CA HIS A 23 10.45 6.06 13.15
C HIS A 23 9.38 7.14 13.35
N PHE A 24 8.16 6.96 12.82
CA PHE A 24 7.06 7.89 13.07
C PHE A 24 6.55 7.85 14.52
N ALA A 25 6.47 6.66 15.12
CA ALA A 25 6.09 6.53 16.52
C ALA A 25 7.11 7.22 17.44
N ASP A 26 8.40 7.06 17.18
CA ASP A 26 9.48 7.71 17.92
C ASP A 26 9.41 9.24 17.81
N ALA A 27 9.19 9.74 16.59
CA ALA A 27 8.98 11.15 16.33
C ALA A 27 7.77 11.73 17.07
N ALA A 28 6.64 11.02 17.07
CA ALA A 28 5.41 11.44 17.75
C ALA A 28 5.59 11.49 19.29
N ASN A 29 6.35 10.53 19.84
CA ASN A 29 6.71 10.52 21.25
C ASN A 29 7.60 11.71 21.62
N ALA A 30 8.64 11.99 20.83
CA ALA A 30 9.51 13.15 21.04
C ALA A 30 8.73 14.48 21.02
N LEU A 31 7.76 14.61 20.09
CA LEU A 31 6.90 15.78 20.00
C LEU A 31 6.00 15.93 21.23
N SER A 32 5.47 14.81 21.73
CA SER A 32 4.59 14.79 22.91
C SER A 32 5.33 15.22 24.18
N VAL A 33 6.58 14.77 24.35
CA VAL A 33 7.47 15.22 25.44
C VAL A 33 7.71 16.72 25.35
N PHE A 34 7.96 17.24 24.15
CA PHE A 34 8.18 18.67 23.95
C PHE A 34 6.93 19.51 24.25
N ILE A 35 5.76 19.08 23.78
CA ILE A 35 4.47 19.75 24.07
C ILE A 35 4.23 19.79 25.58
N ALA A 36 4.60 18.75 26.33
CA ALA A 36 4.51 18.74 27.78
C ALA A 36 5.45 19.75 28.44
N ALA A 37 6.70 19.86 27.98
CA ALA A 37 7.66 20.84 28.48
C ALA A 37 7.20 22.29 28.24
N LEU A 38 6.68 22.59 27.04
CA LEU A 38 6.09 23.90 26.73
C LEU A 38 4.89 24.22 27.62
N LYS A 39 4.00 23.24 27.86
CA LYS A 39 2.84 23.41 28.76
C LYS A 39 3.27 23.67 30.21
N ALA A 40 4.43 23.18 30.63
CA ALA A 40 5.00 23.43 31.95
C ALA A 40 5.66 24.82 32.09
N GLY A 41 5.73 25.62 31.01
CA GLY A 41 6.34 26.94 31.02
C GLY A 41 7.86 26.94 31.02
N ASP A 42 8.50 25.78 30.79
CA ASP A 42 9.95 25.68 30.66
C ASP A 42 10.38 26.10 29.25
N THR A 43 10.79 27.37 29.13
CA THR A 43 11.25 27.94 27.86
C THR A 43 12.76 27.88 27.68
N THR A 44 13.51 27.36 28.66
CA THR A 44 14.98 27.29 28.60
C THR A 44 15.48 26.39 27.47
N GLN A 45 14.66 25.41 27.05
CA GLN A 45 14.95 24.48 25.96
C GLN A 45 14.26 24.86 24.63
N ALA A 46 13.56 26.00 24.56
CA ALA A 46 12.79 26.38 23.38
C ALA A 46 13.61 26.48 22.07
N PRO A 47 14.87 26.97 22.05
CA PRO A 47 15.68 27.04 20.84
C PRO A 47 16.09 25.65 20.32
N GLU A 48 16.65 24.81 21.20
CA GLU A 48 17.01 23.42 20.91
C GLU A 48 15.80 22.62 20.42
N ALA A 49 14.64 22.85 21.03
CA ALA A 49 13.43 22.17 20.62
C ALA A 49 12.88 22.65 19.28
N MET A 50 12.95 23.95 18.97
CA MET A 50 12.63 24.45 17.63
C MET A 50 13.54 23.85 16.55
N LYS A 51 14.82 23.62 16.87
CA LYS A 51 15.77 22.93 16.01
C LYS A 51 15.36 21.47 15.78
N LEU A 52 15.05 20.73 16.84
CA LEU A 52 14.56 19.35 16.77
C LEU A 52 13.27 19.22 15.95
N VAL A 53 12.30 20.13 16.14
CA VAL A 53 11.06 20.16 15.35
C VAL A 53 11.35 20.41 13.86
N LYS A 54 12.32 21.26 13.54
CA LYS A 54 12.71 21.54 12.15
C LYS A 54 13.40 20.33 11.50
N GLU A 55 14.30 19.67 12.22
CA GLU A 55 14.97 18.44 11.77
C GLU A 55 13.94 17.31 11.55
N LEU A 56 12.98 17.17 12.46
CA LEU A 56 11.92 16.19 12.32
C LEU A 56 11.02 16.48 11.10
N LYS A 57 10.61 17.74 10.89
CA LYS A 57 9.85 18.11 9.68
C LYS A 57 10.62 17.79 8.41
N ALA A 58 11.94 18.03 8.40
CA ALA A 58 12.79 17.73 7.27
C ALA A 58 12.90 16.23 6.99
N ALA A 59 12.83 15.37 8.01
CA ALA A 59 12.80 13.91 7.86
C ALA A 59 11.40 13.36 7.49
N LEU A 60 10.33 13.98 8.00
CA LEU A 60 8.95 13.54 7.80
C LEU A 60 8.49 13.70 6.34
N VAL A 61 8.80 14.83 5.71
CA VAL A 61 8.38 15.11 4.32
C VAL A 61 8.85 14.03 3.33
N PRO A 62 10.14 13.67 3.25
CA PRO A 62 10.60 12.63 2.33
C PRO A 62 10.05 11.26 2.69
N ALA A 63 9.84 10.95 3.97
CA ALA A 63 9.23 9.67 4.38
C ALA A 63 7.77 9.54 3.90
N LEU A 64 6.99 10.63 3.94
CA LEU A 64 5.64 10.65 3.39
C LEU A 64 5.62 10.53 1.86
N MET A 65 6.59 11.14 1.17
CA MET A 65 6.74 11.00 -0.28
C MET A 65 7.08 9.56 -0.68
N GLU A 66 7.97 8.91 0.08
CA GLU A 66 8.32 7.51 -0.18
C GLU A 66 7.12 6.58 0.06
N ARG A 67 6.31 6.85 1.10
CA ARG A 67 5.05 6.10 1.32
C ARG A 67 4.11 6.21 0.12
N GLU A 68 3.90 7.41 -0.41
CA GLU A 68 3.06 7.62 -1.60
C GLU A 68 3.60 6.88 -2.82
N ARG A 69 4.93 6.89 -3.01
CA ARG A 69 5.62 6.15 -4.07
C ARG A 69 5.47 4.63 -3.91
N LEU A 70 5.58 4.10 -2.69
CA LEU A 70 5.39 2.68 -2.40
C LEU A 70 3.94 2.25 -2.63
N GLU A 71 2.96 3.02 -2.16
CA GLU A 71 1.53 2.75 -2.42
C GLU A 71 1.23 2.70 -3.92
N LYS A 72 1.83 3.60 -4.69
CA LYS A 72 1.71 3.59 -6.16
C LYS A 72 2.32 2.33 -6.76
N THR A 73 3.54 1.97 -6.35
CA THR A 73 4.26 0.79 -6.85
C THR A 73 3.49 -0.50 -6.55
N ILE A 74 2.98 -0.64 -5.31
CA ILE A 74 2.16 -1.80 -4.91
C ILE A 74 0.89 -1.91 -5.77
N ARG A 75 0.23 -0.79 -6.09
CA ARG A 75 -0.95 -0.79 -6.97
C ARG A 75 -0.59 -1.21 -8.40
N GLU A 76 0.53 -0.72 -8.92
CA GLU A 76 1.00 -1.05 -10.27
C GLU A 76 1.39 -2.54 -10.39
N ASP A 77 2.17 -3.06 -9.44
CA ASP A 77 2.62 -4.47 -9.43
C ASP A 77 1.46 -5.45 -9.27
N ALA A 78 0.45 -5.10 -8.48
CA ALA A 78 -0.75 -5.92 -8.30
C ALA A 78 -1.72 -5.86 -9.50
N GLY A 79 -1.40 -5.10 -10.57
CA GLY A 79 -2.29 -4.92 -11.71
C GLY A 79 -3.62 -4.25 -11.35
N VAL A 80 -3.65 -3.47 -10.27
CA VAL A 80 -4.84 -2.87 -9.70
C VAL A 80 -5.20 -1.60 -10.47
N VAL A 81 -6.39 -1.59 -11.07
CA VAL A 81 -6.96 -0.43 -11.77
C VAL A 81 -8.29 -0.09 -11.10
N ASN A 82 -8.46 1.17 -10.67
CA ASN A 82 -9.66 1.64 -9.94
C ASN A 82 -9.99 0.85 -8.65
N GLY A 83 -8.96 0.33 -7.95
CA GLY A 83 -9.13 -0.33 -6.64
C GLY A 83 -9.51 -1.82 -6.70
N TYR A 84 -9.46 -2.43 -7.88
CA TYR A 84 -9.61 -3.87 -8.07
C TYR A 84 -8.64 -4.37 -9.16
N ALA A 85 -8.30 -5.65 -9.12
CA ALA A 85 -7.55 -6.33 -10.17
C ALA A 85 -8.38 -7.48 -10.77
N ILE A 86 -8.06 -7.84 -12.01
CA ILE A 86 -8.69 -8.99 -12.68
C ILE A 86 -7.87 -10.24 -12.34
N ASP A 87 -8.53 -11.29 -11.85
CA ASP A 87 -7.92 -12.60 -11.71
C ASP A 87 -7.73 -13.24 -13.10
N PHE A 88 -6.55 -13.05 -13.68
CA PHE A 88 -6.20 -13.59 -14.99
C PHE A 88 -6.11 -15.11 -15.02
N ASP A 89 -5.82 -15.76 -13.88
CA ASP A 89 -5.74 -17.22 -13.81
C ASP A 89 -7.13 -17.84 -13.86
N ALA A 90 -8.08 -17.33 -13.05
CA ALA A 90 -9.48 -17.74 -13.13
C ALA A 90 -10.09 -17.43 -14.50
N ALA A 91 -9.77 -16.27 -15.08
CA ALA A 91 -10.21 -15.93 -16.43
C ALA A 91 -9.65 -16.91 -17.48
N ARG A 92 -8.37 -17.26 -17.39
CA ARG A 92 -7.72 -18.23 -18.29
C ARG A 92 -8.38 -19.60 -18.18
N HIS A 93 -8.67 -20.06 -16.97
CA HIS A 93 -9.37 -21.32 -16.74
C HIS A 93 -10.76 -21.33 -17.38
N GLU A 94 -11.55 -20.28 -17.18
CA GLU A 94 -12.89 -20.19 -17.76
C GLU A 94 -12.86 -20.14 -19.29
N ILE A 95 -11.92 -19.39 -19.88
CA ILE A 95 -11.71 -19.36 -21.34
C ILE A 95 -11.31 -20.75 -21.85
N GLY A 96 -10.36 -21.41 -21.19
CA GLY A 96 -9.92 -22.76 -21.54
C GLY A 96 -11.07 -23.78 -21.51
N ARG A 97 -11.90 -23.73 -20.47
CA ARG A 97 -13.11 -24.56 -20.34
C ARG A 97 -14.07 -24.34 -21.50
N ARG A 98 -14.39 -23.07 -21.82
CA ARG A 98 -15.29 -22.74 -22.96
C ARG A 98 -14.74 -23.21 -24.29
N LEU A 99 -13.44 -23.02 -24.53
CA LEU A 99 -12.78 -23.52 -25.75
C LEU A 99 -12.81 -25.04 -25.82
N ALA A 100 -12.65 -25.75 -24.70
CA ALA A 100 -12.81 -27.20 -24.66
C ALA A 100 -14.23 -27.64 -25.01
N CYS A 101 -15.27 -26.97 -24.46
CA CYS A 101 -16.66 -27.22 -24.83
C CYS A 101 -16.91 -26.99 -26.32
N LEU A 102 -16.40 -25.89 -26.89
CA LEU A 102 -16.54 -25.59 -28.32
C LEU A 102 -15.84 -26.65 -29.19
N ARG A 103 -14.67 -27.14 -28.78
CA ARG A 103 -13.98 -28.24 -29.48
C ARG A 103 -14.76 -29.55 -29.38
N ALA A 104 -15.35 -29.84 -28.23
CA ALA A 104 -16.17 -31.04 -28.04
C ALA A 104 -17.47 -30.99 -28.88
N ALA A 105 -18.08 -29.81 -29.04
CA ALA A 105 -19.25 -29.61 -29.89
C ALA A 105 -18.92 -29.62 -31.40
N ARG A 106 -17.64 -29.68 -31.78
CA ARG A 106 -17.23 -29.70 -33.19
C ARG A 106 -17.71 -31.00 -33.84
N GLY A 107 -18.75 -30.90 -34.68
CA GLY A 107 -19.35 -32.03 -35.37
C GLY A 107 -20.67 -32.52 -34.77
N ALA A 108 -21.20 -31.88 -33.73
CA ALA A 108 -22.46 -32.25 -33.08
C ALA A 108 -23.75 -31.97 -33.89
N GLY A 109 -23.64 -31.55 -35.17
CA GLY A 109 -24.78 -31.13 -35.98
C GLY A 109 -25.34 -29.76 -35.54
N GLY A 110 -26.24 -29.19 -36.34
CA GLY A 110 -26.82 -27.87 -36.08
C GLY A 110 -27.66 -27.83 -34.78
N VAL A 111 -27.77 -26.64 -34.19
CA VAL A 111 -28.62 -26.43 -33.01
C VAL A 111 -30.08 -26.58 -33.46
N SER A 112 -30.86 -27.43 -32.80
CA SER A 112 -32.30 -27.50 -33.05
C SER A 112 -32.95 -26.16 -32.68
N GLU A 113 -33.72 -25.61 -33.62
CA GLU A 113 -34.55 -24.40 -33.41
C GLU A 113 -35.69 -24.64 -32.42
#